data_AF-A0A9W9RST0-F1
#
_entry.id   AF-A0A9W9RST0-F1
#
_cell.length_a   1.000
_cell.length_b   1.000
_cell.length_c   1.000
_cell.angle_alpha   90.00
_cell.angle_beta   90.00
_cell.angle_gamma   90.00
#
_symmetry.space_group_name_H-M   'P 1'
#
loop_
_entity.id
_entity.type
_entity.pdbx_description
1 polymer ?
#
loop_
_entity_poly.entity_id
_entity_poly.type
_entity_poly.pdbx_seq_one_letter_code
_entity_poly.pdbx_strand_id
1 'polypeptide(L)'
;MASKIQLDPPYGFAIRRNGSCLGEELNTTSAHGFVRCCPKNSHASDKNTGRCCPSEEEDCESQINNPPHCANETWDLYQNADDDGFFCCDQDLVGFAKDGGVGCAKNENSVVTRPGRKWFNIYSPGKIQTLPTRHELRSDITSPERKTQQLLNSEHLLNIEQLHDIEWFHDIEWFHDIERFHDIERFCNIEQLPDIQ
;
A
#
# COMPACT_ATOMS: atom_id res chain seq x y z
N MET A 1 -4.73 31.16 14.48
CA MET A 1 -4.58 30.71 13.08
C MET A 1 -5.07 29.26 13.05
N ALA A 2 -6.08 28.95 12.23
CA ALA A 2 -6.54 27.56 12.12
C ALA A 2 -5.45 26.73 11.45
N SER A 3 -5.05 25.61 12.06
CA SER A 3 -4.17 24.65 11.41
C SER A 3 -4.89 24.13 10.17
N LYS A 4 -4.29 24.29 9.00
CA LYS A 4 -4.81 23.69 7.77
C LYS A 4 -4.73 22.17 7.99
N ILE A 5 -5.85 21.47 7.91
CA ILE A 5 -5.87 20.02 8.02
C ILE A 5 -5.12 19.48 6.80
N GLN A 6 -3.92 18.95 7.02
CA GLN A 6 -3.19 18.18 6.02
C GLN A 6 -3.72 16.76 6.08
N LEU A 7 -4.03 16.18 4.93
CA LEU A 7 -4.38 14.78 4.83
C LEU A 7 -3.13 14.01 4.39
N ASP A 8 -2.82 12.92 5.08
CA ASP A 8 -1.71 12.02 4.73
C ASP A 8 -2.27 10.78 4.00
N PRO A 9 -1.41 9.90 3.43
CA PRO A 9 -1.84 8.59 2.92
C PRO A 9 -2.79 7.87 3.90
N PRO A 10 -3.90 7.26 3.42
CA PRO A 10 -4.18 6.84 2.04
C PRO A 10 -4.81 7.93 1.15
N TYR A 11 -4.80 9.19 1.57
CA TYR A 11 -5.29 10.31 0.78
C TYR A 11 -4.16 10.96 -0.02
N GLY A 12 -4.49 11.57 -1.16
CA GLY A 12 -3.50 12.19 -2.02
C GLY A 12 -3.81 12.01 -3.50
N PHE A 13 -2.79 12.18 -4.35
CA PHE A 13 -2.93 11.96 -5.78
C PHE A 13 -2.99 10.47 -6.13
N ALA A 14 -3.89 10.13 -7.05
CA ALA A 14 -4.09 8.77 -7.54
C ALA A 14 -2.95 8.32 -8.47
N ILE A 15 -2.64 7.01 -8.45
CA ILE A 15 -1.70 6.42 -9.40
C ILE A 15 -2.32 6.29 -10.80
N ARG A 16 -1.50 6.42 -11.84
CA ARG A 16 -1.90 6.12 -13.21
C ARG A 16 -1.48 4.71 -13.57
N ARG A 17 -2.45 3.82 -13.79
CA ARG A 17 -2.20 2.45 -14.25
C ARG A 17 -2.66 2.27 -15.68
N ASN A 18 -1.94 1.45 -16.43
CA ASN A 18 -2.31 1.08 -17.79
C ASN A 18 -3.33 -0.07 -17.75
N GLY A 19 -4.56 0.17 -18.20
CA GLY A 19 -5.64 -0.82 -18.21
C GLY A 19 -6.56 -0.73 -17.00
N SER A 20 -6.19 -1.37 -15.89
CA SER A 20 -7.05 -1.51 -14.70
C SER A 20 -6.30 -1.26 -13.39
N CYS A 21 -7.06 -1.04 -12.31
CA CYS A 21 -6.53 -0.97 -10.96
C CYS A 21 -6.08 -2.34 -10.45
N LEU A 22 -5.16 -2.37 -9.48
CA LEU A 22 -4.62 -3.59 -8.90
C LEU A 22 -5.36 -3.98 -7.62
N GLY A 23 -5.60 -5.28 -7.43
CA GLY A 23 -6.17 -5.82 -6.19
C GLY A 23 -7.49 -5.15 -5.81
N GLU A 24 -7.52 -4.52 -4.64
CA GLU A 24 -8.69 -3.84 -4.08
C GLU A 24 -8.63 -2.30 -4.25
N GLU A 25 -7.77 -1.80 -5.13
CA GLU A 25 -7.77 -0.38 -5.49
C GLU A 25 -9.09 0.05 -6.13
N LEU A 26 -9.52 1.26 -5.81
CA LEU A 26 -10.75 1.86 -6.31
C LEU A 26 -10.44 2.62 -7.60
N ASN A 27 -11.27 2.42 -8.62
CA ASN A 27 -11.10 3.07 -9.92
C ASN A 27 -11.86 4.40 -9.99
N THR A 28 -11.35 5.31 -10.81
CA THR A 28 -12.05 6.53 -11.23
C THR A 28 -11.99 6.62 -12.76
N THR A 29 -12.63 7.64 -13.36
CA THR A 29 -12.52 7.99 -14.79
C THR A 29 -11.17 7.60 -15.42
N SER A 30 -11.23 6.88 -16.55
CA SER A 30 -10.08 6.54 -17.38
C SER A 30 -9.95 7.48 -18.57
N ALA A 31 -8.72 7.70 -19.03
CA ALA A 31 -8.45 8.44 -20.25
C ALA A 31 -7.27 7.81 -20.99
N HIS A 32 -7.40 7.63 -22.31
CA HIS A 32 -6.32 7.11 -23.18
C HIS A 32 -5.71 5.77 -22.71
N GLY A 33 -6.53 4.88 -22.12
CA GLY A 33 -6.09 3.59 -21.59
C GLY A 33 -5.45 3.64 -20.21
N PHE A 34 -5.30 4.83 -19.61
CA PHE A 34 -4.84 5.00 -18.24
C PHE A 34 -6.02 5.21 -17.28
N VAL A 35 -6.08 4.36 -16.26
CA VAL A 35 -7.00 4.49 -15.15
C VAL A 35 -6.33 5.23 -13.99
N ARG A 36 -7.14 5.96 -13.23
CA ARG A 36 -6.76 6.56 -11.96
C ARG A 36 -7.16 5.57 -10.87
N CYS A 37 -6.22 5.21 -10.01
CA CYS A 37 -6.47 4.22 -8.96
C CYS A 37 -6.14 4.77 -7.58
N CYS A 38 -7.04 4.52 -6.65
CA CYS A 38 -6.94 4.93 -5.27
C CYS A 38 -6.78 3.70 -4.35
N PRO A 39 -6.04 3.82 -3.23
CA PRO A 39 -6.00 2.76 -2.23
C PRO A 39 -7.40 2.44 -1.69
N LYS A 40 -7.65 1.18 -1.31
CA LYS A 40 -8.94 0.70 -0.80
C LYS A 40 -9.51 1.55 0.35
N ASN A 41 -8.66 2.04 1.24
CA ASN A 41 -9.06 2.79 2.44
C ASN A 41 -9.23 4.29 2.18
N SER A 42 -9.57 4.66 0.95
CA SER A 42 -9.86 6.03 0.50
C SER A 42 -11.09 6.00 -0.39
N HIS A 43 -11.44 7.13 -1.01
CA HIS A 43 -12.56 7.21 -1.94
C HIS A 43 -12.12 7.75 -3.29
N ALA A 44 -12.66 7.13 -4.34
CA ALA A 44 -12.52 7.53 -5.73
C ALA A 44 -13.84 8.13 -6.22
N SER A 45 -13.81 9.34 -6.79
CA SER A 45 -14.99 10.02 -7.29
C SER A 45 -14.68 10.74 -8.59
N ASP A 46 -15.64 10.72 -9.53
CA ASP A 46 -15.51 11.47 -10.78
C ASP A 46 -15.65 12.99 -10.58
N LYS A 47 -16.09 13.45 -9.40
CA LYS A 47 -16.08 14.88 -9.04
C LYS A 47 -14.67 15.38 -8.72
N ASN A 48 -13.84 14.51 -8.14
CA ASN A 48 -12.48 14.79 -7.71
C ASN A 48 -11.49 13.93 -8.51
N THR A 49 -11.57 14.00 -9.84
CA THR A 49 -10.83 13.08 -10.70
C THR A 49 -9.33 13.10 -10.39
N GLY A 50 -8.77 11.92 -10.10
CA GLY A 50 -7.34 11.77 -9.85
C GLY A 50 -6.91 12.10 -8.43
N ARG A 51 -7.85 12.31 -7.52
CA ARG A 51 -7.61 12.47 -6.08
C ARG A 51 -8.29 11.36 -5.30
N CYS A 52 -7.63 10.91 -4.25
CA CYS A 52 -8.13 9.93 -3.30
C CYS A 52 -8.47 10.68 -2.02
N CYS A 53 -9.76 10.80 -1.71
CA CYS A 53 -10.25 11.65 -0.62
C CYS A 53 -10.88 10.84 0.52
N PRO A 54 -11.10 11.44 1.70
CA PRO A 54 -11.78 10.80 2.84
C PRO A 54 -13.24 10.41 2.57
N SER A 55 -13.89 11.06 1.60
CA SER A 55 -15.24 10.74 1.14
C SER A 55 -15.40 11.05 -0.34
N GLU A 56 -16.46 10.53 -0.97
CA GLU A 56 -16.78 10.79 -2.39
C GLU A 56 -17.35 12.19 -2.65
N GLU A 57 -17.82 12.87 -1.60
CA GLU A 57 -18.53 14.16 -1.68
C GLU A 57 -17.64 15.36 -1.35
N GLU A 58 -16.46 15.15 -0.76
CA GLU A 58 -15.56 16.22 -0.32
C GLU A 58 -14.39 16.40 -1.29
N ASP A 59 -14.19 17.63 -1.78
CA ASP A 59 -12.96 17.99 -2.49
C ASP A 59 -11.81 18.22 -1.49
N CYS A 60 -10.85 17.30 -1.50
CA CYS A 60 -9.71 17.30 -0.61
C CYS A 60 -8.46 17.99 -1.19
N GLU A 61 -8.56 18.64 -2.36
CA GLU A 61 -7.42 19.23 -3.07
C GLU A 61 -6.56 20.14 -2.20
N SER A 62 -7.18 21.04 -1.45
CA SER A 62 -6.44 22.03 -0.66
C SER A 62 -5.61 21.40 0.47
N GLN A 63 -6.04 20.24 0.96
CA GLN A 63 -5.46 19.48 2.05
C GLN A 63 -4.31 18.59 1.58
N ILE A 64 -4.35 18.16 0.32
CA ILE A 64 -3.32 17.28 -0.27
C ILE A 64 -2.28 18.03 -1.11
N ASN A 65 -2.51 19.28 -1.51
CA ASN A 65 -1.60 20.07 -2.36
C ASN A 65 -0.48 20.80 -1.61
N ASN A 66 -0.46 20.76 -0.27
CA ASN A 66 0.54 21.51 0.51
C ASN A 66 0.96 20.74 1.77
N PRO A 67 1.97 19.83 1.68
CA PRO A 67 2.73 19.49 0.47
C PRO A 67 2.00 18.48 -0.44
N PRO A 68 2.20 18.54 -1.77
CA PRO A 68 1.68 17.55 -2.70
C PRO A 68 2.30 16.17 -2.43
N HIS A 69 1.47 15.13 -2.41
CA HIS A 69 1.90 13.75 -2.17
C HIS A 69 0.96 12.73 -2.82
N CYS A 70 1.49 11.53 -3.03
CA CYS A 70 0.73 10.39 -3.53
C CYS A 70 -0.13 9.77 -2.43
N ALA A 71 -1.29 9.21 -2.83
CA ALA A 71 -2.18 8.48 -1.92
C ALA A 71 -1.52 7.21 -1.33
N ASN A 72 -0.46 6.71 -1.96
CA ASN A 72 0.41 5.70 -1.39
C ASN A 72 1.84 6.25 -1.34
N GLU A 73 2.45 6.15 -0.17
CA GLU A 73 3.80 6.66 0.07
C GLU A 73 4.88 5.94 -0.73
N THR A 74 4.62 4.76 -1.29
CA THR A 74 5.58 4.02 -2.10
C THR A 74 5.55 4.41 -3.58
N TRP A 75 4.68 5.34 -3.99
CA TRP A 75 4.60 5.81 -5.38
C TRP A 75 5.45 7.07 -5.59
N ASP A 76 5.97 7.20 -6.80
CA ASP A 76 6.70 8.38 -7.23
C ASP A 76 5.71 9.45 -7.70
N LEU A 77 5.85 10.67 -7.18
CA LEU A 77 5.05 11.83 -7.53
C LEU A 77 5.67 12.57 -8.72
N TYR A 78 4.83 12.93 -9.69
CA TYR A 78 5.19 13.75 -10.84
C TYR A 78 4.31 15.00 -10.89
N GLN A 79 4.87 16.11 -11.37
CA GLN A 79 4.14 17.33 -11.66
C GLN A 79 3.99 17.46 -13.19
N ASN A 80 2.76 17.61 -13.65
CA ASN A 80 2.46 17.98 -15.01
C ASN A 80 2.68 19.49 -15.17
N ALA A 81 3.80 19.86 -15.80
CA ALA A 81 4.17 21.27 -16.01
C ALA A 81 3.22 22.05 -16.94
N ASP A 82 2.27 21.38 -17.62
CA ASP A 82 1.34 22.03 -18.54
C ASP A 82 0.05 22.52 -17.85
N ASP A 83 -0.35 21.92 -16.72
CA ASP A 83 -1.57 22.26 -15.97
C ASP A 83 -1.36 22.40 -14.44
N ASP A 84 -0.10 22.41 -13.99
CA ASP A 84 0.32 22.41 -12.58
C ASP A 84 -0.24 21.24 -11.74
N GLY A 85 -0.85 20.23 -12.37
CA GLY A 85 -1.43 19.08 -11.71
C GLY A 85 -0.40 18.04 -11.29
N PHE A 86 -0.77 17.18 -10.35
CA PHE A 86 0.08 16.08 -9.90
C PHE A 86 -0.52 14.71 -10.23
N PHE A 87 0.34 13.71 -10.37
CA PHE A 87 -0.05 12.32 -10.56
C PHE A 87 1.06 11.38 -10.09
N CYS A 88 0.70 10.13 -9.84
CA CYS A 88 1.62 9.14 -9.29
C CYS A 88 1.92 8.00 -10.27
N CYS A 89 3.12 7.46 -10.19
CA CYS A 89 3.55 6.24 -10.89
C CYS A 89 4.21 5.25 -9.90
N ASP A 90 4.23 3.96 -10.26
CA ASP A 90 5.09 2.98 -9.58
C ASP A 90 6.58 3.33 -9.79
N GLN A 91 7.45 2.95 -8.86
CA GLN A 91 8.87 3.38 -8.79
C GLN A 91 9.75 2.89 -9.95
N ASP A 92 9.28 1.96 -10.77
CA ASP A 92 9.96 1.46 -11.97
C ASP A 92 9.43 2.08 -13.29
N LEU A 93 8.46 2.99 -13.19
CA LEU A 93 7.83 3.67 -14.31
C LEU A 93 8.17 5.16 -14.30
N VAL A 94 8.15 5.76 -15.48
CA VAL A 94 8.33 7.21 -15.67
C VAL A 94 7.03 7.83 -16.15
N GLY A 95 6.66 8.94 -15.53
CA GLY A 95 5.53 9.77 -15.93
C GLY A 95 5.75 10.42 -17.29
N PHE A 96 4.69 10.46 -18.11
CA PHE A 96 4.70 11.15 -19.39
C PHE A 96 3.34 11.79 -19.69
N ALA A 97 3.34 12.83 -20.51
CA ALA A 97 2.14 13.39 -21.14
C ALA A 97 2.03 12.96 -22.60
N LYS A 98 0.81 12.71 -23.07
CA LYS A 98 0.46 12.43 -24.46
C LYS A 98 -1.01 12.79 -24.72
N ASP A 99 -1.28 13.46 -25.85
CA ASP A 99 -2.64 13.78 -26.32
C ASP A 99 -3.52 14.49 -25.25
N GLY A 100 -2.91 15.34 -24.42
CA GLY A 100 -3.61 16.07 -23.35
C GLY A 100 -3.86 15.27 -22.06
N GLY A 101 -3.39 14.01 -21.99
CA GLY A 101 -3.43 13.19 -20.78
C GLY A 101 -2.05 12.85 -20.24
N VAL A 102 -2.01 12.30 -19.03
CA VAL A 102 -0.78 11.79 -18.39
C VAL A 102 -0.89 10.29 -18.11
N GLY A 103 0.26 9.61 -18.12
CA GLY A 103 0.37 8.18 -17.83
C GLY A 103 1.77 7.78 -17.39
N CYS A 104 1.93 6.50 -17.06
CA CYS A 104 3.18 5.91 -16.58
C CYS A 104 3.65 4.81 -17.54
N ALA A 105 4.94 4.77 -17.84
CA ALA A 105 5.52 3.71 -18.67
C ALA A 105 6.99 3.47 -18.32
N LYS A 106 7.48 2.25 -18.56
CA LYS A 106 8.90 1.93 -18.41
C LYS A 106 9.75 2.82 -19.31
N ASN A 107 10.85 3.31 -18.76
CA ASN A 107 11.87 4.05 -19.49
C ASN A 107 12.93 3.07 -20.03
N GLU A 108 12.52 2.17 -20.93
CA GLU A 108 13.47 1.33 -21.65
C GLU A 108 14.13 2.20 -22.74
N ASN A 109 15.43 2.48 -22.58
CA ASN A 109 16.20 3.26 -23.54
C ASN A 109 15.95 2.77 -24.97
N SER A 110 15.48 3.69 -25.83
CA SER A 110 15.59 3.68 -27.29
C SER A 110 14.84 2.60 -28.09
N VAL A 111 13.57 2.85 -28.40
CA VAL A 111 13.13 2.85 -29.81
C VAL A 111 12.31 4.11 -30.04
N VAL A 112 13.02 5.24 -30.08
CA VAL A 112 12.48 6.59 -30.35
C VAL A 112 11.54 7.03 -29.22
N THR A 113 11.71 8.25 -28.72
CA THR A 113 10.63 8.97 -28.02
C THR A 113 9.34 8.68 -28.75
N ARG A 114 8.46 7.81 -28.21
CA ARG A 114 7.21 7.46 -28.91
C ARG A 114 6.58 8.78 -29.33
N PRO A 115 6.43 9.05 -30.64
CA PRO A 115 6.15 10.40 -31.09
C PRO A 115 4.92 10.95 -30.35
N GLY A 116 5.07 12.17 -29.83
CA GLY A 116 4.04 12.83 -29.02
C GLY A 116 4.08 12.56 -27.51
N ARG A 117 5.10 11.87 -26.97
CA ARG A 117 5.30 11.77 -25.50
C ARG A 117 6.28 12.81 -24.96
N LYS A 118 5.84 13.57 -23.96
CA LYS A 118 6.69 14.43 -23.13
C LYS A 118 6.93 13.71 -21.80
N TRP A 119 8.18 13.35 -21.51
CA TRP A 119 8.55 12.66 -20.27
C TRP A 119 8.81 13.65 -19.14
N PHE A 120 8.47 13.27 -17.91
CA PHE A 120 8.63 14.10 -16.73
C PHE A 120 9.75 13.59 -15.82
N ASN A 121 10.35 14.51 -15.06
CA ASN A 121 11.21 14.15 -13.94
C ASN A 121 10.34 13.88 -12.70
N ILE A 122 10.83 13.01 -11.83
CA ILE A 122 10.22 12.78 -10.52
C ILE A 122 10.22 14.10 -9.74
N TYR A 123 9.05 14.49 -9.24
CA TYR A 123 8.89 15.64 -8.35
C TYR A 123 9.27 15.27 -6.91
N SER A 124 8.75 14.13 -6.42
CA SER A 124 9.16 13.54 -5.14
C SER A 124 9.19 12.02 -5.27
N PRO A 125 10.29 11.36 -4.89
CA PRO A 125 10.36 9.90 -4.91
C PRO A 125 9.48 9.30 -3.80
N GLY A 126 8.93 8.12 -4.06
CA GLY A 126 8.26 7.30 -3.06
C GLY A 126 9.23 6.68 -2.06
N LYS A 127 8.70 6.26 -0.92
CA LYS A 127 9.42 5.46 0.07
C LYS A 127 9.70 4.08 -0.51
N ILE A 128 10.95 3.66 -0.43
CA ILE A 128 11.36 2.30 -0.80
C ILE A 128 10.65 1.34 0.15
N GLN A 129 9.93 0.35 -0.38
CA GLN A 129 9.49 -0.79 0.42
C GLN A 129 10.72 -1.57 0.86
N THR A 130 11.27 -1.24 2.02
CA THR A 130 12.25 -2.10 2.68
C THR A 130 11.50 -3.34 3.13
N LEU A 131 11.69 -4.46 2.42
CA LEU A 131 11.40 -5.76 2.98
C LEU A 131 12.12 -5.82 4.34
N PRO A 132 11.42 -6.11 5.45
CA PRO A 132 12.06 -6.15 6.74
C PRO A 132 13.20 -7.16 6.65
N THR A 133 14.40 -6.71 6.97
CA THR A 133 15.54 -7.61 7.03
C THR A 133 15.26 -8.67 8.11
N ARG A 134 15.79 -9.88 7.94
CA ARG A 134 15.67 -11.00 8.90
C ARG A 134 16.01 -10.57 10.35
N HIS A 135 16.78 -9.51 10.51
CA HIS A 135 17.13 -8.92 11.80
C HIS A 135 15.96 -8.17 12.46
N GLU A 136 15.15 -7.44 11.71
CA GLU A 136 14.00 -6.66 12.19
C GLU A 136 12.83 -7.58 12.60
N LEU A 137 12.59 -8.63 11.80
CA LEU A 137 11.65 -9.71 12.17
C LEU A 137 12.05 -10.42 13.47
N ARG A 138 13.34 -10.46 13.81
CA ARG A 138 13.84 -11.09 15.04
C ARG A 138 13.67 -10.18 16.27
N SER A 139 13.80 -8.85 16.10
CA SER A 139 13.57 -7.90 17.19
C SER A 139 12.11 -7.83 17.64
N ASP A 140 11.16 -8.12 16.74
CA ASP A 140 9.73 -8.17 17.06
C ASP A 140 9.34 -9.38 17.91
N ILE A 141 10.07 -10.49 17.80
CA ILE A 141 9.84 -11.71 18.59
C ILE A 141 10.37 -11.53 20.03
N THR A 142 11.38 -10.67 20.23
CA THR A 142 12.03 -10.45 21.53
C THR A 142 11.43 -9.32 22.37
N SER A 143 10.39 -8.60 21.91
CA SER A 143 9.77 -7.51 22.67
C SER A 143 8.24 -7.69 22.79
N PRO A 144 7.77 -8.63 23.65
CA PRO A 144 6.35 -8.76 23.97
C PRO A 144 5.75 -7.49 24.62
N GLU A 145 6.60 -6.63 25.19
CA GLU A 145 6.20 -5.49 26.03
C GLU A 145 5.71 -4.25 25.23
N ARG A 146 5.98 -4.16 23.92
CA ARG A 146 5.55 -2.99 23.13
C ARG A 146 4.11 -3.05 22.62
N LYS A 147 3.51 -4.24 22.52
CA LYS A 147 2.11 -4.40 22.08
C LYS A 147 1.11 -4.14 23.22
N THR A 148 1.49 -4.36 24.48
CA THR A 148 0.64 -4.10 25.64
C THR A 148 0.39 -2.61 25.86
N GLN A 149 1.35 -1.73 25.53
CA GLN A 149 1.18 -0.28 25.74
C GLN A 149 0.25 0.40 24.70
N GLN A 150 0.08 -0.18 23.51
CA GLN A 150 -0.84 0.37 22.50
C GLN A 150 -2.31 -0.02 22.73
N LEU A 151 -2.58 -1.14 23.38
CA LEU A 151 -3.95 -1.60 23.68
C LEU A 151 -4.58 -0.96 24.93
N LEU A 152 -3.79 -0.23 25.73
CA LEU A 152 -4.26 0.45 26.95
C LEU A 152 -4.72 1.90 26.72
N ASN A 153 -4.58 2.45 25.51
CA ASN A 153 -4.92 3.84 25.22
C ASN A 153 -6.31 4.04 24.59
N SER A 154 -7.12 2.99 24.47
CA SER A 154 -8.54 3.12 24.11
C SER A 154 -9.39 2.93 25.36
N GLU A 155 -9.94 4.02 25.89
CA GLU A 155 -10.87 4.05 27.04
C GLU A 155 -12.24 3.39 26.73
N HIS A 156 -12.26 2.12 26.31
CA HIS A 156 -13.52 1.44 26.00
C HIS A 156 -13.52 -0.07 26.26
N LEU A 157 -12.74 -0.56 27.23
CA LEU A 157 -12.91 -1.94 27.71
C LEU A 157 -13.93 -1.99 28.85
N LEU A 158 -15.21 -1.98 28.48
CA LEU A 158 -16.26 -2.49 29.35
C LEU A 158 -16.14 -4.02 29.42
N ASN A 159 -15.95 -4.52 30.64
CA ASN A 159 -16.24 -5.89 31.11
C ASN A 159 -15.41 -7.03 30.50
N ILE A 160 -14.25 -7.32 31.11
CA ILE A 160 -13.66 -8.67 31.11
C ILE A 160 -13.50 -9.11 32.58
N GLU A 161 -14.61 -9.50 33.20
CA GLU A 161 -14.63 -10.30 34.44
C GLU A 161 -14.86 -11.80 34.12
N GLN A 162 -14.47 -12.28 32.94
CA GLN A 162 -14.68 -13.68 32.55
C GLN A 162 -13.47 -14.36 31.87
N LEU A 163 -12.26 -14.10 32.37
CA LEU A 163 -11.15 -15.03 32.11
C LEU A 163 -10.51 -15.42 33.45
N HIS A 164 -11.31 -16.09 34.28
CA HIS A 164 -10.73 -17.16 35.09
C HIS A 164 -10.39 -18.30 34.13
N ASP A 165 -9.21 -18.90 34.32
CA ASP A 165 -8.66 -20.06 33.60
C ASP A 165 -7.75 -19.75 32.41
N ILE A 166 -6.56 -19.19 32.70
CA ILE A 166 -5.33 -19.56 31.98
C ILE A 166 -4.26 -19.89 33.02
N GLU A 167 -4.46 -20.99 33.75
CA GLU A 167 -3.30 -21.78 34.18
C GLU A 167 -2.86 -22.55 32.93
N TRP A 168 -1.73 -22.21 32.31
CA TRP A 168 -0.90 -23.14 31.50
C TRP A 168 0.29 -22.38 30.89
N PHE A 169 1.24 -21.96 31.73
CA PHE A 169 2.61 -21.73 31.29
C PHE A 169 3.56 -22.13 32.42
N HIS A 170 3.73 -23.43 32.59
CA HIS A 170 4.98 -23.99 33.08
C HIS A 170 5.55 -24.86 31.95
N ASP A 171 6.86 -24.84 31.82
CA ASP A 171 7.69 -25.64 30.91
C ASP A 171 8.07 -24.99 29.56
N ILE A 172 8.75 -23.83 29.66
CA ILE A 172 9.73 -23.41 28.64
C ILE A 172 11.07 -24.06 28.99
N GLU A 173 11.25 -25.35 28.65
CA GLU A 173 12.56 -25.98 28.58
C GLU A 173 12.56 -27.05 27.47
N TRP A 174 12.52 -26.66 26.20
CA TRP A 174 12.87 -27.58 25.11
C TRP A 174 13.38 -26.82 23.87
N PHE A 175 14.45 -26.05 24.05
CA PHE A 175 15.34 -25.69 22.95
C PHE A 175 16.69 -26.36 23.18
N HIS A 176 16.85 -27.57 22.68
CA HIS A 176 18.14 -28.07 22.21
C HIS A 176 17.91 -28.95 20.99
N ASP A 177 18.82 -28.83 20.03
CA ASP A 177 18.99 -29.64 18.81
C ASP A 177 18.13 -29.25 17.58
N ILE A 178 18.44 -28.05 17.07
CA ILE A 178 18.45 -27.78 15.63
C ILE A 178 19.72 -28.39 15.06
N GLU A 179 19.73 -29.68 14.76
CA GLU A 179 20.48 -30.22 13.64
C GLU A 179 19.69 -31.38 13.06
N ARG A 180 19.54 -31.39 11.73
CA ARG A 180 19.08 -32.53 10.92
C ARG A 180 17.56 -32.69 10.82
N PHE A 181 16.97 -32.08 9.80
CA PHE A 181 16.24 -32.82 8.77
C PHE A 181 16.21 -31.95 7.50
N HIS A 182 17.23 -32.16 6.65
CA HIS A 182 17.02 -32.10 5.21
C HIS A 182 15.98 -33.18 4.85
N ASP A 183 15.25 -32.95 3.76
CA ASP A 183 14.31 -33.86 3.08
C ASP A 183 12.81 -33.66 3.40
N ILE A 184 12.22 -32.60 2.82
CA ILE A 184 10.79 -32.60 2.43
C ILE A 184 10.73 -32.74 0.91
N GLU A 185 11.13 -33.90 0.41
CA GLU A 185 10.53 -34.49 -0.78
C GLU A 185 10.12 -35.89 -0.36
N ARG A 186 8.81 -36.14 -0.22
CA ARG A 186 8.14 -37.42 -0.54
C ARG A 186 6.74 -37.50 0.08
N PHE A 187 5.75 -37.36 -0.80
CA PHE A 187 4.51 -38.15 -0.86
C PHE A 187 3.54 -38.13 0.33
N CYS A 188 2.50 -37.28 0.25
CA CYS A 188 1.16 -37.69 0.69
C CYS A 188 0.43 -38.33 -0.50
N ASN A 189 0.55 -39.65 -0.59
CA ASN A 189 -0.38 -40.54 -1.29
C ASN A 189 -0.42 -41.84 -0.47
N ILE A 190 -1.57 -42.54 -0.52
CA ILE A 190 -2.01 -43.75 0.23
C ILE A 190 -3.10 -43.34 1.23
N GLU A 191 -4.38 -43.36 0.82
CA GLU A 191 -5.29 -44.52 0.68
C GLU A 191 -6.07 -44.83 1.97
N GLN A 192 -7.40 -44.72 1.84
CA GLN A 192 -8.44 -45.59 2.38
C GLN A 192 -8.55 -45.78 3.90
N LEU A 193 -9.69 -45.35 4.45
CA LEU A 193 -10.34 -46.02 5.58
C LEU A 193 -11.82 -46.29 5.24
N PRO A 194 -12.35 -47.50 5.51
CA PRO A 194 -13.67 -47.95 5.05
C PRO A 194 -14.84 -47.61 6.00
N ASP A 195 -16.04 -47.77 5.43
CA ASP A 195 -17.44 -47.56 5.88
C ASP A 195 -17.81 -47.66 7.37
N ILE A 196 -18.78 -46.83 7.77
CA ILE A 196 -19.79 -47.15 8.80
C ILE A 196 -21.19 -46.66 8.37
N GLN A 197 -22.05 -47.66 8.08
CA GLN A 197 -23.53 -47.75 7.95
C GLN A 197 -24.26 -47.07 6.78
#